data_AF-A0A7C7NEL0-F1
#
_entry.id   AF-A0A7C7NEL0-F1
#
_cell.length_a   1.000
_cell.length_b   1.000
_cell.length_c   1.000
_cell.angle_alpha   90.00
_cell.angle_beta   90.00
_cell.angle_gamma   90.00
#
_symmetry.space_group_name_H-M   'P 1'
#
loop_
_entity.id
_entity.type
_entity.pdbx_description
1 polymer ?
#
loop_
_entity_poly.entity_id
_entity_poly.type
_entity_poly.pdbx_seq_one_letter_code
_entity_poly.pdbx_strand_id
1 'polypeptide(L)'
;MKHLTIFLLIIFPSLSFSQLPDGTISPDWTASDIYGEEWNLYEILAEGKSVILDFGATWCAPCWSYHENGPLKELYNEFGPTGTDELMVFMIECDPNNTIEDIYGTGGNTLGNWWVGFG
;
A
#
# COMPACT_ATOMS: atom_id res chain seq x y z
N MET A 1 18.45 -2.41 -48.95
CA MET A 1 17.37 -1.64 -48.28
C MET A 1 16.13 -2.52 -48.10
N LYS A 2 16.09 -3.40 -47.09
CA LYS A 2 14.91 -4.25 -46.76
C LYS A 2 14.86 -4.68 -45.28
N HIS A 3 15.45 -3.91 -44.35
CA HIS A 3 15.42 -4.27 -42.92
C HIS A 3 14.99 -3.12 -42.00
N LEU A 4 14.39 -2.05 -42.53
CA LEU A 4 13.96 -0.88 -41.74
C LEU A 4 12.46 -0.88 -41.40
N THR A 5 11.82 -2.06 -41.33
CA THR A 5 10.35 -2.13 -41.12
C THR A 5 9.94 -2.87 -39.84
N ILE A 6 10.89 -3.35 -39.01
CA ILE A 6 10.58 -4.09 -37.77
C ILE A 6 11.08 -3.31 -36.54
N PHE A 7 10.85 -2.00 -36.50
CA PHE A 7 11.13 -1.20 -35.30
C PHE A 7 9.91 -0.38 -34.82
N LEU A 8 8.80 -0.41 -35.56
CA LEU A 8 7.62 0.43 -35.29
C LEU A 8 6.49 -0.29 -34.53
N LEU A 9 6.66 -1.57 -34.16
CA LEU A 9 5.59 -2.39 -33.58
C LEU A 9 5.77 -2.74 -32.08
N ILE A 10 6.76 -2.16 -31.41
CA ILE A 10 7.04 -2.43 -29.97
C ILE A 10 6.79 -1.18 -29.09
N ILE A 11 6.36 -0.04 -29.66
CA ILE A 11 6.18 1.22 -28.91
C ILE A 11 4.69 1.62 -28.81
N PHE A 12 3.82 0.67 -28.53
CA PHE A 12 2.50 1.00 -27.98
C PHE A 12 2.38 0.33 -26.61
N PRO A 13 3.10 0.81 -25.57
CA PRO A 13 2.58 0.61 -24.24
C PRO A 13 1.24 1.34 -24.22
N SER A 14 0.15 0.58 -24.20
CA SER A 14 -1.15 1.09 -23.81
C SER A 14 -0.97 1.87 -22.51
N LEU A 15 -1.14 3.19 -22.59
CA LEU A 15 -1.22 4.07 -21.43
C LEU A 15 -2.51 3.71 -20.68
N SER A 16 -2.47 2.61 -19.94
CA SER A 16 -3.53 2.25 -19.01
C SER A 16 -3.37 3.14 -17.77
N PHE A 17 -4.20 4.16 -17.66
CA PHE A 17 -4.37 4.89 -16.41
C PHE A 17 -5.16 3.99 -15.46
N SER A 18 -4.46 3.15 -14.69
CA SER A 18 -5.07 2.31 -13.65
C SER A 18 -5.31 3.07 -12.33
N GLN A 19 -5.02 4.37 -12.30
CA GLN A 19 -5.24 5.21 -11.13
C GLN A 19 -6.66 5.77 -11.16
N LEU A 20 -7.36 5.67 -10.04
CA LEU A 20 -8.68 6.29 -9.88
C LEU A 20 -8.54 7.82 -9.97
N PRO A 21 -9.46 8.54 -10.65
CA PRO A 21 -9.48 9.99 -10.62
C PRO A 21 -9.64 10.53 -9.19
N ASP A 22 -9.04 11.67 -8.90
CA ASP A 22 -9.21 12.37 -7.63
C ASP A 22 -10.70 12.61 -7.34
N GLY A 23 -11.10 12.40 -6.08
CA GLY A 23 -12.50 12.53 -5.65
C GLY A 23 -13.39 11.33 -5.99
N THR A 24 -12.83 10.25 -6.56
CA THR A 24 -13.56 8.97 -6.67
C THR A 24 -13.94 8.47 -5.28
N ILE A 25 -15.20 8.05 -5.12
CA ILE A 25 -15.65 7.41 -3.90
C ILE A 25 -15.01 6.02 -3.82
N SER A 26 -14.24 5.78 -2.75
CA SER A 26 -13.69 4.45 -2.49
C SER A 26 -14.83 3.43 -2.39
N PRO A 27 -14.71 2.25 -3.01
CA PRO A 27 -15.57 1.13 -2.68
C PRO A 27 -15.49 0.83 -1.17
N ASP A 28 -16.60 0.38 -0.61
CA ASP A 28 -16.63 -0.16 0.74
C ASP A 28 -15.86 -1.49 0.76
N TRP A 29 -15.09 -1.71 1.82
CA TRP A 29 -14.30 -2.92 2.02
C TRP A 29 -14.32 -3.32 3.48
N THR A 30 -14.21 -4.64 3.67
CA THR A 30 -13.95 -5.27 4.96
C THR A 30 -12.75 -6.17 4.79
N ALA A 31 -11.74 -6.01 5.63
CA ALA A 31 -10.50 -6.77 5.59
C ALA A 31 -10.01 -7.10 6.99
N SER A 32 -9.29 -8.21 7.13
CA SER A 32 -8.63 -8.58 8.39
C SER A 32 -7.15 -8.25 8.31
N ASP A 33 -6.60 -7.71 9.39
CA ASP A 33 -5.17 -7.49 9.52
C ASP A 33 -4.42 -8.78 9.93
N ILE A 34 -3.10 -8.65 10.15
CA ILE A 34 -2.23 -9.76 10.54
C ILE A 34 -2.49 -10.29 11.96
N TYR A 35 -3.26 -9.58 12.78
CA TYR A 35 -3.69 -10.00 14.11
C TYR A 35 -5.08 -10.66 14.10
N GLY A 36 -5.76 -10.64 12.94
CA GLY A 36 -7.12 -11.14 12.77
C GLY A 36 -8.18 -10.16 13.22
N GLU A 37 -7.84 -8.88 13.45
CA GLU A 37 -8.82 -7.83 13.69
C GLU A 37 -9.46 -7.44 12.35
N GLU A 38 -10.79 -7.34 12.35
CA GLU A 38 -11.56 -6.97 11.17
C GLU A 38 -11.79 -5.46 11.15
N TRP A 39 -11.55 -4.87 9.99
CA TRP A 39 -11.69 -3.44 9.74
C TRP A 39 -12.66 -3.21 8.58
N ASN A 40 -13.63 -2.32 8.76
CA ASN A 40 -14.50 -1.84 7.68
C ASN A 40 -14.27 -0.36 7.41
N LEU A 41 -14.13 0.02 6.13
CA LEU A 41 -13.85 1.40 5.73
C LEU A 41 -14.92 2.37 6.25
N TYR A 42 -16.19 2.08 5.99
CA TYR A 42 -17.27 3.01 6.27
C TYR A 42 -17.61 3.11 7.76
N GLU A 43 -17.31 2.08 8.55
CA GLU A 43 -17.33 2.17 10.01
C GLU A 43 -16.27 3.17 10.51
N ILE A 44 -15.03 3.06 10.04
CA ILE A 44 -13.94 4.00 10.40
C ILE A 44 -14.29 5.43 9.96
N LEU A 45 -14.80 5.61 8.74
CA LEU A 45 -15.22 6.94 8.26
C LEU A 45 -16.41 7.49 9.05
N ALA A 46 -17.33 6.65 9.51
CA ALA A 46 -18.46 7.06 10.34
C ALA A 46 -18.04 7.55 11.74
N GLU A 47 -16.88 7.11 12.22
CA GLU A 47 -16.23 7.66 13.43
C GLU A 47 -15.66 9.07 13.21
N GLY A 48 -15.66 9.57 11.97
CA GLY A 48 -15.09 10.87 11.61
C GLY A 48 -13.60 10.85 11.31
N LYS A 49 -13.00 9.66 11.22
CA LYS A 49 -11.57 9.48 10.93
C LYS A 49 -11.30 9.56 9.43
N SER A 50 -10.10 10.01 9.07
CA SER A 50 -9.55 9.86 7.73
C SER A 50 -8.87 8.49 7.59
N VAL A 51 -8.81 7.95 6.37
CA VAL A 51 -8.16 6.67 6.08
C VAL A 51 -7.15 6.83 4.96
N ILE A 52 -5.92 6.40 5.19
CA ILE A 52 -4.88 6.27 4.16
C ILE A 52 -4.63 4.78 3.90
N LEU A 53 -4.67 4.39 2.62
CA LEU A 53 -4.28 3.06 2.17
C LEU A 53 -2.95 3.15 1.42
N ASP A 54 -1.93 2.47 1.93
CA ASP A 54 -0.61 2.35 1.32
C ASP A 54 -0.48 0.99 0.63
N PHE A 55 -0.65 0.97 -0.69
CA PHE A 55 -0.57 -0.25 -1.48
C PHE A 55 0.87 -0.55 -1.86
N GLY A 56 1.40 -1.67 -1.39
CA GLY A 56 2.79 -2.06 -1.59
C GLY A 56 2.99 -3.57 -1.68
N ALA A 57 4.25 -3.96 -1.74
CA ALA A 57 4.66 -5.35 -1.60
C ALA A 57 6.02 -5.42 -0.89
N THR A 58 6.27 -6.46 -0.10
CA THR A 58 7.53 -6.58 0.68
C THR A 58 8.82 -6.55 -0.15
N TRP A 59 8.74 -6.87 -1.44
CA TRP A 59 9.84 -6.85 -2.40
C TRP A 59 9.90 -5.56 -3.23
N CYS A 60 8.94 -4.64 -3.05
CA CYS A 60 8.84 -3.39 -3.81
C CYS A 60 9.86 -2.37 -3.30
N ALA A 61 10.98 -2.22 -4.01
CA ALA A 61 12.04 -1.27 -3.66
C ALA A 61 11.59 0.19 -3.46
N PRO A 62 10.79 0.81 -4.35
CA PRO A 62 10.31 2.17 -4.10
C PRO A 62 9.35 2.25 -2.91
N CYS A 63 8.52 1.23 -2.67
CA CYS A 63 7.65 1.15 -1.49
C CYS A 63 8.47 1.06 -0.21
N TRP A 64 9.53 0.26 -0.19
CA TRP A 64 10.44 0.12 0.95
C TRP A 64 11.15 1.44 1.27
N SER A 65 11.62 2.15 0.24
CA SER A 65 12.21 3.48 0.44
C SER A 65 11.20 4.47 1.03
N TYR A 66 9.92 4.37 0.68
CA TYR A 66 8.89 5.23 1.25
C TYR A 66 8.59 4.86 2.71
N HIS A 67 8.48 3.56 3.01
CA HIS A 67 8.35 3.02 4.37
C HIS A 67 9.47 3.52 5.30
N GLU A 68 10.73 3.36 4.88
CA GLU A 68 11.90 3.73 5.69
C GLU A 68 12.04 5.23 5.92
N ASN A 69 11.53 6.06 5.01
CA ASN A 69 11.50 7.51 5.20
C ASN A 69 10.47 7.95 6.25
N GLY A 70 9.53 7.07 6.62
CA GLY A 70 8.62 7.27 7.75
C GLY A 70 7.51 8.32 7.66
N PRO A 71 7.12 8.92 6.51
CA PRO A 71 6.10 9.97 6.51
C PRO A 71 4.74 9.49 7.03
N LEU A 72 4.32 8.27 6.66
CA LEU A 72 3.07 7.70 7.17
C LEU A 72 3.15 7.30 8.64
N LYS A 73 4.33 6.88 9.11
CA LYS A 73 4.59 6.62 10.52
C LYS A 73 4.45 7.89 11.35
N GLU A 74 5.03 9.01 10.87
CA GLU A 74 4.91 10.31 11.53
C GLU A 74 3.45 10.74 11.63
N LEU A 75 2.70 10.64 10.53
CA LEU A 75 1.26 10.94 10.52
C LEU A 75 0.46 10.02 11.46
N TYR A 76 0.74 8.72 11.46
CA TYR A 76 0.01 7.77 12.32
C TYR A 76 0.34 7.98 13.81
N ASN A 77 1.56 8.37 14.15
CA ASN A 77 1.91 8.72 15.54
C ASN A 77 1.23 10.02 15.99
N GLU A 78 1.09 11.00 15.11
CA GLU A 78 0.48 12.29 15.44
C GLU A 78 -1.05 12.24 15.46
N PHE A 79 -1.65 11.60 14.46
CA PHE A 79 -3.10 11.61 14.23
C PHE A 79 -3.78 10.25 14.44
N GLY A 80 -3.03 9.17 14.64
CA GLY A 80 -3.58 7.85 14.88
C GLY A 80 -4.13 7.66 16.31
N PRO A 81 -4.52 6.43 16.68
CA PRO A 81 -5.21 6.14 17.94
C PRO A 81 -4.47 6.56 19.22
N THR A 82 -3.15 6.65 19.18
CA THR A 82 -2.32 7.11 20.30
C THR A 82 -2.06 8.62 20.28
N GLY A 83 -2.36 9.29 19.15
CA GLY A 83 -2.26 10.72 18.92
C GLY A 83 -3.62 11.43 19.06
N THR A 84 -4.10 12.10 18.01
CA THR A 84 -5.43 12.75 18.02
C THR A 84 -6.61 11.82 17.75
N ASP A 85 -6.37 10.56 17.35
CA ASP A 85 -7.39 9.57 16.96
C ASP A 85 -8.30 10.03 15.79
N GLU A 86 -7.72 10.72 14.82
CA GLU A 86 -8.40 11.26 13.63
C GLU A 86 -7.99 10.55 12.33
N LEU A 87 -7.01 9.64 12.38
CA LEU A 87 -6.43 8.99 11.20
C LEU A 87 -6.21 7.49 11.42
N MET A 88 -6.60 6.68 10.43
CA MET A 88 -6.13 5.30 10.29
C MET A 88 -5.25 5.16 9.06
N VAL A 89 -4.16 4.41 9.18
CA VAL A 89 -3.27 4.08 8.07
C VAL A 89 -3.17 2.56 7.95
N PHE A 90 -3.43 2.03 6.76
CA PHE A 90 -3.30 0.60 6.46
C PHE A 90 -2.29 0.40 5.34
N MET A 91 -1.28 -0.43 5.58
CA MET A 91 -0.45 -0.99 4.52
C MET A 91 -1.16 -2.22 3.95
N ILE A 92 -1.34 -2.26 2.63
CA ILE A 92 -1.99 -3.35 1.91
C ILE A 92 -0.93 -4.12 1.12
N GLU A 93 -0.64 -5.33 1.56
CA GLU A 93 0.26 -6.25 0.86
C GLU A 93 -0.45 -6.80 -0.38
N CYS A 94 0.03 -6.36 -1.55
CA CYS A 94 -0.61 -6.63 -2.83
C CYS A 94 -0.10 -7.90 -3.52
N ASP A 95 0.98 -8.53 -3.03
CA ASP A 95 1.44 -9.83 -3.50
C ASP A 95 0.82 -10.96 -2.66
N PRO A 96 -0.12 -11.74 -3.20
CA PRO A 96 -0.75 -12.83 -2.48
C PRO A 96 0.20 -14.00 -2.18
N ASN A 97 1.43 -14.00 -2.73
CA ASN A 97 2.43 -15.03 -2.45
C ASN A 97 3.33 -14.67 -1.28
N ASN A 98 3.27 -13.44 -0.78
CA ASN A 98 4.03 -13.03 0.40
C ASN A 98 3.49 -13.71 1.65
N THR A 99 4.41 -14.18 2.48
CA THR A 99 4.07 -14.81 3.75
C THR A 99 4.18 -13.81 4.90
N ILE A 100 3.69 -14.22 6.07
CA ILE A 100 3.86 -13.39 7.27
C ILE A 100 5.34 -13.23 7.64
N GLU A 101 6.19 -14.20 7.32
CA GLU A 101 7.64 -14.11 7.48
C GLU A 101 8.24 -13.02 6.58
N ASP A 102 7.73 -12.82 5.37
CA ASP A 102 8.16 -11.72 4.50
C ASP A 102 7.83 -10.35 5.13
N ILE A 103 6.64 -10.21 5.74
CA ILE A 103 6.24 -9.00 6.49
C ILE A 103 7.19 -8.77 7.67
N TYR A 104 7.51 -9.81 8.43
CA TYR A 104 8.45 -9.72 9.56
C TYR A 104 9.92 -9.59 9.16
N GLY A 105 10.24 -9.60 7.86
CA GLY A 105 11.60 -9.46 7.36
C GLY A 105 12.47 -10.70 7.54
N THR A 106 11.88 -11.85 7.86
CA THR A 106 12.57 -13.13 8.04
C THR A 106 12.37 -14.08 6.85
N GLY A 107 11.44 -13.75 5.96
CA GLY A 107 11.15 -14.47 4.73
C GLY A 107 12.16 -14.21 3.61
N GLY A 108 11.94 -14.89 2.48
CA GLY A 108 12.85 -14.84 1.32
C GLY A 108 12.46 -13.79 0.28
N ASN A 109 11.27 -13.22 0.37
CA ASN A 109 10.71 -12.29 -0.60
C ASN A 109 10.49 -10.91 0.03
N THR A 110 11.49 -10.40 0.75
CA THR A 110 11.35 -9.14 1.49
C THR A 110 12.63 -8.32 1.49
N LEU A 111 12.49 -7.00 1.53
CA LEU A 111 13.60 -6.05 1.62
C LEU A 111 14.00 -5.74 3.06
N GLY A 112 13.15 -6.09 4.04
CA GLY A 112 13.38 -5.79 5.45
C GLY A 112 12.17 -6.12 6.31
N ASN A 113 12.17 -5.61 7.53
CA ASN A 113 11.05 -5.82 8.45
C ASN A 113 10.04 -4.68 8.29
N TRP A 114 8.88 -5.01 7.72
CA TRP A 114 7.78 -4.09 7.45
C TRP A 114 6.87 -3.89 8.67
N TRP A 115 6.93 -4.82 9.63
CA TRP A 115 6.24 -4.70 10.90
C TRP A 115 6.84 -3.59 11.76
N VAL A 116 8.17 -3.44 11.80
CA VAL A 116 8.78 -2.29 12.49
C VAL A 116 8.64 -1.05 11.61
N GLY A 117 7.79 -0.11 12.01
CA GLY A 117 7.60 1.13 11.26
C GLY A 117 6.17 1.65 11.34
N PHE A 118 5.21 0.75 11.35
CA PHE A 118 3.85 1.01 11.80
C PHE A 118 3.74 0.41 13.21
N GLY A 119 3.12 1.13 14.14
CA GLY A 119 3.13 0.80 15.58
C GLY A 119 2.60 -0.59 15.90
#